data_AF-X1PU35-F1
#
_entry.id   AF-X1PU35-F1
#
_cell.length_a   1.000
_cell.length_b   1.000
_cell.length_c   1.000
_cell.angle_alpha   90.00
_cell.angle_beta   90.00
_cell.angle_gamma   90.00
#
_symmetry.space_group_name_H-M   'P 1'
#
loop_
_entity.id
_entity.type
_entity.pdbx_description
1 polymer ?
#
loop_
_entity_poly.entity_id
_entity_poly.type
_entity_poly.pdbx_seq_one_letter_code
_entity_poly.pdbx_strand_id
1 'polypeptide(L)'
;MPEKEEGIELRQYWEVLWRHKWIVLLAVVVVFVGTMIFTYRQPSVYKAQSKVLINPPPSLYPYTVPGQIVASQGLPYAQDLPYYINYLENYRVWLTGETMMDKIIERVKSLYPKSEEIPFSMGVSVIRDTSIFNLEIESSDPELCKVAANATAQ
;
A
#
# COMPACT_ATOMS: atom_id res chain seq x y z
N MET A 1 19.38 60.51 -12.80
CA MET A 1 19.02 60.26 -11.39
C MET A 1 19.16 58.75 -11.20
N PRO A 2 20.16 58.23 -10.47
CA PRO A 2 20.34 56.79 -10.37
C PRO A 2 19.36 56.19 -9.36
N GLU A 3 18.74 55.11 -9.82
CA GLU A 3 17.77 54.24 -9.17
C GLU A 3 18.42 53.59 -7.94
N LYS A 4 17.84 53.78 -6.75
CA LYS A 4 18.27 53.06 -5.53
C LYS A 4 17.78 51.64 -5.66
N GLU A 5 18.69 50.71 -5.94
CA GLU A 5 18.47 49.30 -5.68
C GLU A 5 18.18 49.14 -4.18
N GLU A 6 16.92 48.90 -3.84
CA GLU A 6 16.48 48.49 -2.51
C GLU A 6 16.97 47.06 -2.26
N GLY A 7 18.29 46.91 -2.08
CA GLY A 7 18.91 45.69 -1.61
C GLY A 7 18.47 45.46 -0.16
N ILE A 8 17.61 44.47 0.04
CA ILE A 8 17.11 44.04 1.34
C ILE A 8 18.31 43.83 2.29
N GLU A 9 18.54 44.77 3.21
CA GLU A 9 19.65 44.68 4.16
C GLU A 9 19.34 43.62 5.22
N LEU A 10 19.89 42.41 5.06
CA LEU A 10 19.77 41.30 6.03
C LEU A 10 20.10 41.70 7.48
N ARG A 11 20.95 42.72 7.67
CA ARG A 11 21.29 43.26 8.99
C ARG A 11 20.09 43.90 9.71
N GLN A 12 19.22 44.62 9.00
CA GLN A 12 18.04 45.22 9.61
C GLN A 12 17.06 44.16 10.10
N TYR A 13 16.88 43.07 9.35
CA TYR A 13 16.04 41.95 9.78
C TYR A 13 16.62 41.21 11.00
N TRP A 14 17.94 41.09 11.08
CA TRP A 14 18.64 40.46 12.20
C TRP A 14 18.43 41.22 13.52
N GLU A 15 18.46 42.55 13.49
CA GLU A 15 18.18 43.39 14.67
C GLU A 15 16.72 43.25 15.14
N VAL A 16 15.77 43.19 14.20
CA VAL A 16 14.35 42.98 14.50
C VAL A 16 14.13 41.61 15.18
N LEU A 17 14.81 40.57 14.69
CA LEU A 17 14.83 39.23 15.29
C LEU A 17 15.42 39.24 16.70
N TRP A 18 16.48 40.01 16.93
CA TRP A 18 17.14 40.09 18.24
C TRP A 18 16.33 40.87 19.27
N ARG A 19 15.54 41.85 18.84
CA ARG A 19 14.66 42.64 19.70
C ARG A 19 13.38 41.89 20.09
N HIS A 20 12.88 41.01 19.22
CA HIS A 20 11.65 40.24 19.42
C HIS A 20 11.88 38.73 19.60
N LYS A 21 13.04 38.33 20.13
CA LYS A 21 13.41 36.92 20.37
C LYS A 21 12.32 36.11 21.06
N TRP A 22 11.64 36.72 22.02
CA TRP A 22 10.55 36.07 22.75
C TRP A 22 9.33 35.79 21.88
N ILE A 23 8.98 36.67 20.94
CA ILE A 23 7.88 36.45 19.99
C ILE A 23 8.25 35.36 18.99
N VAL A 24 9.48 35.40 18.45
CA VAL A 24 9.97 34.38 17.52
C VAL A 24 10.02 33.01 18.20
N LEU A 25 10.52 32.96 19.43
CA LEU A 25 10.58 31.73 20.23
C LEU A 25 9.17 31.20 20.53
N LEU A 26 8.22 32.08 20.90
CA LEU A 26 6.83 31.68 21.15
C LEU A 26 6.18 31.12 19.88
N ALA A 27 6.38 31.77 18.72
CA ALA A 27 5.87 31.27 17.44
C ALA A 27 6.42 29.88 17.10
N VAL A 28 7.73 29.68 17.28
CA VAL A 28 8.37 28.36 17.07
C VAL A 28 7.80 27.32 18.03
N VAL A 29 7.63 27.66 19.31
CA VAL A 29 7.05 26.75 20.32
C VAL A 29 5.60 26.41 19.97
N VAL A 30 4.78 27.37 19.54
CA VAL A 30 3.39 27.12 19.15
C VAL A 30 3.32 26.18 17.94
N VAL A 31 4.15 26.39 16.92
CA VAL A 31 4.23 25.50 15.77
C VAL A 31 4.70 24.11 16.18
N PHE A 32 5.72 24.02 17.04
CA PHE A 32 6.26 22.74 17.51
C PHE A 32 5.23 21.96 18.33
N VAL A 33 4.58 22.61 19.29
CA VAL A 33 3.52 22.01 20.12
C VAL A 33 2.31 21.62 19.27
N GLY A 34 1.90 22.49 18.33
CA GLY A 34 0.81 22.19 17.39
C GLY A 34 1.12 20.96 16.54
N THR A 35 2.34 20.89 16.00
CA THR A 35 2.82 19.74 15.22
C THR A 35 2.89 18.49 16.08
N MET A 36 3.41 18.58 17.31
CA MET A 36 3.53 17.45 18.24
C MET A 36 2.16 16.88 18.62
N ILE A 37 1.18 17.74 18.93
CA ILE A 37 -0.21 17.32 19.20
C ILE A 37 -0.81 16.66 17.96
N PHE A 38 -0.60 17.23 16.77
CA PHE A 38 -1.11 16.67 15.52
C PHE A 38 -0.50 15.30 15.23
N THR A 39 0.82 15.15 15.39
CA THR A 39 1.54 13.89 15.22
C THR A 39 1.07 12.82 16.21
N TYR A 40 0.81 13.16 17.47
CA TYR A 40 0.27 12.19 18.44
C TYR A 40 -1.17 11.76 18.16
N ARG A 41 -1.95 12.57 17.44
CA ARG A 41 -3.30 12.20 17.01
C ARG A 41 -3.31 11.38 15.72
N GLN A 42 -2.18 11.26 15.04
CA GLN A 42 -2.07 10.45 13.83
C GLN A 42 -2.10 8.96 14.23
N PRO A 43 -3.10 8.18 13.79
CA PRO A 43 -3.19 6.77 14.14
C PRO A 43 -1.98 6.01 13.57
N SER A 44 -1.36 5.18 14.40
CA SER A 44 -0.32 4.25 13.94
C SER A 44 -0.95 3.20 13.03
N VAL A 45 -0.64 3.24 11.73
CA VAL A 45 -1.06 2.23 10.77
C VAL A 45 0.09 1.24 10.62
N TYR A 46 -0.13 0.01 11.10
CA TYR A 46 0.82 -1.09 10.96
C TYR A 46 0.51 -1.87 9.68
N LYS A 47 1.56 -2.27 8.96
CA LYS A 47 1.44 -2.97 7.68
C LYS A 47 2.10 -4.33 7.74
N ALA A 48 1.38 -5.38 7.34
CA ALA A 48 1.93 -6.71 7.07
C ALA A 48 1.74 -7.06 5.60
N GLN A 49 2.65 -7.87 5.06
CA GLN A 49 2.63 -8.28 3.66
C GLN A 49 2.79 -9.79 3.56
N SER A 50 2.01 -10.43 2.68
CA SER A 50 2.19 -11.83 2.29
C SER A 50 2.27 -11.97 0.78
N LYS A 51 3.14 -12.88 0.33
CA LYS A 51 3.39 -13.15 -1.09
C LYS A 51 2.79 -14.50 -1.44
N VAL A 52 1.87 -14.52 -2.39
CA VAL A 52 1.22 -15.75 -2.87
C VAL A 52 1.65 -16.00 -4.31
N LEU A 53 2.19 -17.18 -4.57
CA LEU A 53 2.54 -17.65 -5.91
C LEU A 53 1.32 -18.30 -6.53
N ILE A 54 0.91 -17.81 -7.70
CA ILE A 54 -0.17 -18.41 -8.48
C ILE A 54 0.44 -19.14 -9.65
N ASN A 55 0.11 -20.43 -9.78
CA ASN A 55 0.49 -21.20 -10.94
C ASN A 55 -0.65 -21.16 -11.96
N PRO A 56 -0.46 -20.51 -13.12
CA PRO A 56 -1.45 -20.56 -14.19
C PRO A 56 -1.71 -22.01 -14.63
N PRO A 57 -2.90 -22.30 -15.20
CA PRO A 57 -3.21 -23.64 -15.65
C PRO A 57 -2.26 -24.11 -16.77
N PRO A 58 -1.95 -25.43 -16.87
CA PRO A 58 -1.05 -25.99 -17.87
C PRO A 58 -1.36 -25.57 -19.31
N SER A 59 -2.64 -25.37 -19.64
CA SER A 59 -3.10 -24.92 -20.96
C SER A 59 -2.54 -23.56 -21.40
N LEU A 60 -2.01 -22.75 -20.49
CA LEU A 60 -1.35 -21.48 -20.80
C LEU A 60 0.14 -21.64 -21.14
N TYR A 61 0.70 -22.84 -20.96
CA TYR A 61 2.09 -23.14 -21.25
C TYR A 61 2.22 -23.93 -22.57
N PRO A 62 2.95 -23.41 -23.57
CA PRO A 62 3.06 -24.03 -24.89
C PRO A 62 3.83 -25.35 -24.88
N TYR A 63 4.63 -25.60 -23.84
CA TYR A 63 5.41 -26.83 -23.68
C TYR A 63 4.63 -27.98 -23.05
N THR A 64 3.38 -27.75 -22.62
CA THR A 64 2.54 -28.80 -22.04
C THR A 64 1.61 -29.42 -23.09
N VAL A 65 1.21 -30.68 -22.89
CA VAL A 65 0.29 -31.39 -23.78
C VAL A 65 -1.03 -30.62 -23.96
N PRO A 66 -1.69 -30.09 -22.91
CA PRO A 66 -2.89 -29.26 -23.09
C PRO A 66 -2.62 -27.98 -23.88
N GLY A 67 -1.47 -27.33 -23.66
CA GLY A 67 -1.08 -26.15 -24.41
C GLY A 67 -0.95 -26.45 -25.92
N GLN A 68 -0.23 -27.53 -26.28
CA GLN A 68 -0.06 -27.94 -27.67
C GLN A 68 -1.39 -28.22 -28.39
N ILE A 69 -2.39 -28.77 -27.68
CA ILE A 69 -3.73 -29.00 -28.24
C ILE A 69 -4.42 -27.67 -28.54
N VAL A 70 -4.36 -26.70 -27.61
CA VAL A 70 -4.92 -25.36 -27.80
C VAL A 70 -4.22 -24.62 -28.95
N ALA A 71 -2.89 -24.76 -29.07
CA ALA A 71 -2.08 -24.26 -30.19
C ALA A 71 -2.62 -24.69 -31.54
N SER A 72 -2.90 -25.99 -31.63
CA SER A 72 -3.27 -26.64 -32.88
C SER A 72 -4.63 -26.16 -33.38
N GLN A 73 -5.44 -25.57 -32.50
CA GLN A 73 -6.76 -25.00 -32.80
C GLN A 73 -6.68 -23.51 -33.20
N GLY A 74 -5.48 -22.92 -33.32
CA GLY A 74 -5.30 -21.53 -33.71
C GLY A 74 -5.71 -20.52 -32.63
N LEU A 75 -5.87 -20.96 -31.38
CA LEU A 75 -6.17 -20.08 -30.26
C LEU A 75 -4.89 -19.36 -29.79
N PRO A 76 -4.96 -18.04 -29.50
CA PRO A 76 -3.80 -17.27 -29.06
C PRO A 76 -3.30 -17.79 -27.70
N TYR A 77 -2.03 -18.16 -27.65
CA TYR A 77 -1.34 -18.54 -26.41
C TYR A 77 -1.10 -17.34 -25.50
N ALA A 78 -0.92 -17.63 -24.21
CA ALA A 78 -0.44 -16.68 -23.20
C ALA A 78 1.05 -16.28 -23.37
N GLN A 79 1.67 -16.55 -24.51
CA GLN A 79 3.03 -16.07 -24.80
C GLN A 79 3.02 -14.57 -25.08
N ASP A 80 1.90 -14.04 -25.57
CA ASP A 80 1.67 -12.61 -25.57
C ASP A 80 1.28 -12.18 -24.15
N LEU A 81 2.10 -11.30 -23.56
CA LEU A 81 1.87 -10.60 -22.28
C LEU A 81 0.40 -10.22 -21.99
N PRO A 82 -0.44 -9.79 -22.95
CA PRO A 82 -1.81 -9.37 -22.66
C PRO A 82 -2.68 -10.45 -22.02
N TYR A 83 -2.59 -11.72 -22.43
CA TYR A 83 -3.47 -12.76 -21.89
C TYR A 83 -3.04 -13.19 -20.47
N TYR A 84 -1.74 -13.31 -20.23
CA TYR A 84 -1.21 -13.59 -18.91
C TYR A 84 -1.49 -12.45 -17.92
N ILE A 85 -1.32 -11.20 -18.35
CA ILE A 85 -1.70 -10.01 -17.55
C ILE A 85 -3.20 -10.05 -17.24
N ASN A 86 -4.06 -10.36 -18.21
CA ASN A 86 -5.50 -10.47 -17.98
C ASN A 86 -5.86 -11.59 -16.99
N TYR A 87 -5.15 -12.73 -17.01
CA TYR A 87 -5.35 -13.80 -16.02
C TYR A 87 -5.04 -13.31 -14.60
N LEU A 88 -3.90 -12.62 -14.43
CA LEU A 88 -3.52 -12.08 -13.12
C LEU A 88 -4.48 -10.97 -12.66
N GLU A 89 -4.91 -10.09 -13.55
CA GLU A 89 -5.89 -9.05 -13.22
C GLU A 89 -7.27 -9.64 -12.86
N ASN A 90 -7.74 -10.66 -13.59
CA ASN A 90 -8.98 -11.35 -13.24
C ASN A 90 -8.88 -12.03 -11.88
N TYR A 91 -7.73 -12.63 -11.57
CA TYR A 91 -7.50 -13.24 -10.27
C TYR A 91 -7.39 -12.18 -9.16
N ARG A 92 -6.81 -11.00 -9.43
CA ARG A 92 -6.82 -9.86 -8.50
C ARG A 92 -8.25 -9.46 -8.17
N VAL A 93 -9.09 -9.27 -9.19
CA VAL A 93 -10.51 -8.92 -9.02
C VAL A 93 -11.25 -9.98 -8.22
N TRP A 94 -10.99 -11.27 -8.48
CA TRP A 94 -11.56 -12.37 -7.72
C TRP A 94 -11.12 -12.38 -6.24
N LEU A 95 -9.82 -12.18 -5.98
CA LEU A 95 -9.28 -12.09 -4.62
C LEU A 95 -9.85 -10.90 -3.83
N THR A 96 -10.05 -9.76 -4.49
CA THR A 96 -10.67 -8.58 -3.89
C THR A 96 -12.19 -8.61 -3.91
N GLY A 97 -12.80 -9.65 -4.47
CA GLY A 97 -14.25 -9.77 -4.56
C GLY A 97 -14.87 -10.02 -3.18
N GLU A 98 -16.10 -9.52 -2.98
CA GLU A 98 -16.81 -9.61 -1.68
C GLU A 98 -16.80 -11.03 -1.11
N THR A 99 -17.11 -12.04 -1.93
CA THR A 99 -17.17 -13.44 -1.48
C THR A 99 -15.85 -14.03 -0.99
N MET A 100 -14.71 -13.60 -1.53
CA MET A 100 -13.39 -14.06 -1.07
C MET A 100 -12.96 -13.26 0.16
N MET A 101 -13.27 -11.96 0.17
CA MET A 101 -13.05 -11.09 1.31
C MET A 101 -13.83 -11.55 2.54
N ASP A 102 -15.09 -11.98 2.37
CA ASP A 102 -15.93 -12.52 3.45
C ASP A 102 -15.30 -13.77 4.07
N LYS A 103 -14.79 -14.69 3.24
CA LYS A 103 -14.09 -15.91 3.71
C LYS A 103 -12.81 -15.56 4.46
N ILE A 104 -12.06 -14.58 3.97
CA ILE A 104 -10.84 -14.10 4.63
C ILE A 104 -11.20 -13.47 5.98
N ILE A 105 -12.22 -12.59 6.02
CA ILE A 105 -12.71 -11.97 7.27
C ILE A 105 -13.15 -13.05 8.26
N GLU A 106 -13.94 -14.03 7.83
CA GLU A 106 -14.37 -15.15 8.67
C GLU A 106 -13.19 -15.94 9.22
N ARG A 107 -12.19 -16.21 8.36
CA ARG A 107 -10.97 -16.91 8.77
C ARG A 107 -10.16 -16.12 9.77
N VAL A 108 -10.01 -14.81 9.57
CA VAL A 108 -9.33 -13.90 10.49
C VAL A 108 -10.10 -13.82 11.82
N LYS A 109 -11.43 -13.71 11.80
CA LYS A 109 -12.26 -13.75 13.01
C LYS A 109 -12.06 -15.04 13.80
N SER A 110 -11.97 -16.19 13.12
CA SER A 110 -11.71 -17.48 13.75
C SER A 110 -10.33 -17.54 14.43
N LEU A 111 -9.31 -16.90 13.85
CA LEU A 111 -7.94 -16.91 14.37
C LEU A 111 -7.68 -15.79 15.39
N TYR A 112 -8.43 -14.69 15.30
CA TYR A 112 -8.29 -13.51 16.15
C TYR A 112 -9.65 -12.85 16.40
N PRO A 113 -10.45 -13.33 17.37
CA PRO A 113 -11.80 -12.83 17.63
C PRO A 113 -11.90 -11.33 17.93
N LYS A 114 -10.80 -10.71 18.42
CA LYS A 114 -10.71 -9.25 18.65
C LYS A 114 -10.71 -8.43 17.36
N SER A 115 -10.61 -9.06 16.19
CA SER A 115 -10.63 -8.36 14.89
C SER A 115 -11.98 -7.72 14.56
N GLU A 116 -13.07 -8.08 15.26
CA GLU A 116 -14.40 -7.52 14.99
C GLU A 116 -14.54 -6.05 15.42
N GLU A 117 -13.73 -5.63 16.39
CA GLU A 117 -13.70 -4.25 16.89
C GLU A 117 -12.65 -3.39 16.17
N ILE A 118 -11.74 -4.01 15.41
CA ILE A 118 -10.58 -3.36 14.81
C ILE A 118 -10.70 -3.44 13.29
N PRO A 119 -11.00 -2.33 12.59
CA PRO A 119 -11.02 -2.36 11.14
C PRO A 119 -9.63 -2.66 10.59
N PHE A 120 -9.57 -3.48 9.55
CA PHE A 120 -8.37 -3.69 8.77
C PHE A 120 -8.72 -3.51 7.29
N SER A 121 -7.79 -2.95 6.53
CA SER A 121 -7.89 -2.86 5.07
C SER A 121 -6.97 -3.90 4.43
N MET A 122 -7.39 -4.41 3.28
CA MET A 122 -6.63 -5.36 2.49
C MET A 122 -6.46 -4.83 1.07
N GLY A 123 -5.21 -4.66 0.66
CA GLY A 123 -4.81 -4.34 -0.71
C GLY A 123 -4.23 -5.58 -1.39
N VAL A 124 -4.55 -5.77 -2.67
CA VAL A 124 -3.95 -6.80 -3.49
C VAL A 124 -3.27 -6.13 -4.68
N SER A 125 -1.97 -6.35 -4.82
CA SER A 125 -1.18 -5.84 -5.94
C SER A 125 -0.46 -6.98 -6.65
N VAL A 126 -0.40 -6.89 -7.98
CA VAL A 126 0.36 -7.83 -8.81
C VAL A 126 1.75 -7.27 -9.01
N ILE A 127 2.78 -8.06 -8.72
CA ILE A 127 4.15 -7.68 -9.09
C ILE A 127 4.28 -7.93 -10.60
N ARG A 128 4.50 -6.85 -11.37
CA ARG A 128 4.60 -6.90 -12.84
C ARG A 128 5.58 -7.97 -13.29
N ASP A 129 5.20 -8.66 -14.37
CA ASP A 129 6.01 -9.72 -15.01
C ASP A 129 6.30 -10.92 -14.08
N THR A 130 5.52 -11.09 -13.00
CA THR A 130 5.63 -12.25 -12.11
C THR A 130 4.26 -12.83 -11.78
N SER A 131 4.21 -14.13 -11.47
CA SER A 131 3.00 -14.79 -10.95
C SER A 131 2.79 -14.56 -9.43
N ILE A 132 3.42 -13.52 -8.87
CA ILE A 132 3.42 -13.25 -7.44
C ILE A 132 2.44 -12.12 -7.15
N PHE A 133 1.46 -12.42 -6.30
CA PHE A 133 0.56 -11.44 -5.72
C PHE A 133 1.12 -10.99 -4.39
N ASN A 134 1.17 -9.68 -4.19
CA ASN A 134 1.48 -9.06 -2.93
C ASN A 134 0.17 -8.63 -2.25
N LEU A 135 -0.15 -9.31 -1.16
CA LEU A 135 -1.28 -9.01 -0.29
C LEU A 135 -0.77 -8.10 0.83
N GLU A 136 -1.33 -6.89 0.90
CA GLU A 136 -0.97 -5.90 1.90
C GLU A 136 -2.14 -5.74 2.87
N ILE A 137 -1.86 -5.86 4.17
CA ILE A 137 -2.87 -5.71 5.21
C ILE A 137 -2.44 -4.59 6.14
N GLU A 138 -3.35 -3.66 6.34
CA GLU A 138 -3.13 -2.49 7.18
C GLU A 138 -4.16 -2.46 8.31
N SER A 139 -3.68 -2.32 9.53
CA SER A 139 -4.53 -2.20 10.73
C SER A 139 -3.81 -1.44 11.84
N SER A 140 -4.57 -1.01 12.83
CA SER A 140 -4.02 -0.34 14.03
C SER A 140 -3.39 -1.31 15.02
N ASP A 141 -3.60 -2.62 14.86
CA ASP A 141 -3.02 -3.67 15.71
C ASP A 141 -1.97 -4.51 14.93
N PRO A 142 -0.70 -4.55 15.37
CA PRO A 142 0.35 -5.31 14.68
C PRO A 142 0.12 -6.83 14.69
N GLU A 143 -0.47 -7.39 15.75
CA GLU A 143 -0.71 -8.84 15.80
C GLU A 143 -1.84 -9.24 14.84
N LEU A 144 -2.89 -8.43 14.74
CA LEU A 144 -3.94 -8.60 13.73
C LEU A 144 -3.36 -8.59 12.31
N CYS A 145 -2.49 -7.64 11.99
CA CYS A 145 -1.82 -7.60 10.67
C CYS A 145 -1.06 -8.91 10.38
N LYS A 146 -0.33 -9.44 11.35
CA LYS A 146 0.44 -10.69 11.19
C LYS A 146 -0.48 -11.89 10.98
N VAL A 147 -1.52 -12.02 11.80
CA VAL A 147 -2.49 -13.13 11.71
C VAL A 147 -3.22 -13.10 10.38
N ALA A 148 -3.70 -11.92 9.98
CA ALA A 148 -4.41 -11.74 8.72
C ALA A 148 -3.51 -12.02 7.51
N ALA A 149 -2.24 -11.60 7.54
CA ALA A 149 -1.32 -11.82 6.43
C ALA A 149 -0.97 -13.31 6.27
N ASN A 150 -0.89 -14.04 7.38
CA ASN A 150 -0.71 -15.49 7.36
C ASN A 150 -1.98 -16.22 6.91
N ALA A 151 -3.16 -15.73 7.30
CA ALA A 151 -4.44 -16.31 6.94
C ALA A 151 -4.72 -16.21 5.43
N THR A 152 -4.22 -15.17 4.75
CA THR A 152 -4.35 -15.04 3.28
C THR A 152 -3.34 -15.85 2.49
N ALA A 153 -2.27 -16.32 3.12
CA ALA A 153 -1.21 -17.08 2.46
C ALA A 153 -1.45 -18.60 2.44
N GLN A 154 -2.49 -19.09 3.15
CA GLN A 154 -2.88 -20.50 3.24
C GLN A 154 -4.14 -20.78 2.43
#